data_AF-A0A3P9HAU6-F1
#
_entry.id   AF-A0A3P9HAU6-F1
#
_cell.length_a   1.000
_cell.length_b   1.000
_cell.length_c   1.000
_cell.angle_alpha   90.00
_cell.angle_beta   90.00
_cell.angle_gamma   90.00
#
_symmetry.space_group_name_H-M   'P 1'
#
loop_
_entity.id
_entity.type
_entity.pdbx_description
1 polymer ?
#
loop_
_entity_poly.entity_id
_entity_poly.type
_entity_poly.pdbx_seq_one_letter_code
_entity_poly.pdbx_strand_id
1 'polypeptide(L)'
;DESPLPAAAAAAAADDDDDAAHGSWNPAHSELNALHEELKPLGFTIVGFPCNQFGKQEPGQNHEILPGLRHVRPGNGFVPNFLLFNKGDVNGKYEQDVFTFLKGGCPPVGEDFGNTDRLFWEPLKIGDIKWNFEKFLVGPEGKPVMRWHPSVNVSTVRTDIRNFLLKLYTQDLFN
;
A
#
# COMPACT_ATOMS: atom_id res chain seq x y z
N ASP A 1 23.92 -14.28 -4.61
CA ASP A 1 23.28 -13.72 -5.80
C ASP A 1 22.27 -12.70 -5.29
N GLU A 2 22.77 -11.51 -4.94
CA GLU A 2 21.93 -10.42 -4.45
C GLU A 2 21.37 -9.72 -5.68
N SER A 3 20.12 -10.02 -6.02
CA SER A 3 19.34 -9.15 -6.90
C SER A 3 19.42 -7.73 -6.33
N PRO A 4 19.77 -6.71 -7.12
CA PRO A 4 19.81 -5.34 -6.63
C PRO A 4 18.45 -5.02 -6.00
N LEU A 5 18.48 -4.40 -4.83
CA LEU A 5 17.28 -3.92 -4.14
C LEU A 5 16.44 -3.11 -5.15
N PRO A 6 15.11 -3.25 -5.10
CA PRO A 6 14.24 -2.53 -6.02
C PRO A 6 14.52 -1.03 -5.92
N ALA A 7 14.61 -0.38 -7.07
CA ALA A 7 14.78 1.06 -7.21
C ALA A 7 13.67 1.83 -6.48
N ALA A 8 12.48 1.25 -6.36
CA ALA A 8 11.48 1.72 -5.42
C ALA A 8 10.48 0.63 -5.01
N ALA A 9 9.94 0.74 -3.78
CA ALA A 9 8.90 -0.15 -3.27
C ALA A 9 7.64 0.64 -2.86
N ALA A 10 6.47 0.13 -3.22
CA ALA A 10 5.20 0.66 -2.73
C ALA A 10 4.61 -0.23 -1.62
N ALA A 11 4.35 0.33 -0.43
CA ALA A 11 3.64 -0.37 0.65
C ALA A 11 2.17 0.06 0.66
N ALA A 12 1.24 -0.90 0.60
CA ALA A 12 -0.20 -0.66 0.69
C ALA A 12 -0.84 -1.50 1.81
N ALA A 13 -1.68 -0.87 2.63
CA ALA A 13 -2.63 -1.60 3.48
C ALA A 13 -3.69 -2.23 2.54
N ALA A 14 -3.70 -3.56 2.42
CA ALA A 14 -4.60 -4.29 1.53
C ALA A 14 -5.76 -4.91 2.31
N ASP A 15 -6.86 -5.11 1.62
CA ASP A 15 -8.17 -5.46 2.16
C ASP A 15 -8.99 -6.31 1.18
N ASP A 16 -9.69 -7.34 1.67
CA ASP A 16 -10.62 -8.20 0.94
C ASP A 16 -12.06 -7.64 0.87
N ASP A 17 -12.51 -6.71 1.72
CA ASP A 17 -13.94 -6.34 1.84
C ASP A 17 -14.26 -4.84 1.68
N ASP A 18 -14.56 -4.41 0.45
CA ASP A 18 -15.18 -3.10 0.21
C ASP A 18 -16.55 -2.99 0.91
N ASP A 19 -16.68 -2.05 1.86
CA ASP A 19 -17.96 -1.69 2.45
C ASP A 19 -18.84 -1.06 1.36
N ALA A 20 -19.82 -1.84 0.91
CA ALA A 20 -20.70 -1.55 -0.21
C ALA A 20 -21.65 -0.35 0.02
N ALA A 21 -21.42 0.50 1.03
CA ALA A 21 -22.21 1.70 1.29
C ALA A 21 -22.26 2.68 0.10
N HIS A 22 -21.32 2.61 -0.86
CA HIS A 22 -21.31 3.46 -2.05
C HIS A 22 -21.20 2.75 -3.42
N GLY A 23 -21.39 1.43 -3.49
CA GLY A 23 -21.68 0.72 -4.75
C GLY A 23 -20.61 0.78 -5.86
N SER A 24 -19.38 1.23 -5.57
CA SER A 24 -18.28 1.23 -6.53
C SER A 24 -17.17 0.35 -5.99
N TRP A 25 -17.05 -0.85 -6.56
CA TRP A 25 -15.87 -1.70 -6.42
C TRP A 25 -14.61 -0.85 -6.59
N ASN A 26 -13.75 -0.74 -5.58
CA ASN A 26 -12.46 -0.08 -5.75
C ASN A 26 -11.51 -1.01 -6.53
N PRO A 27 -11.16 -0.73 -7.80
CA PRO A 27 -10.34 -1.61 -8.63
C PRO A 27 -8.86 -1.68 -8.24
N ALA A 28 -8.53 -1.20 -7.04
CA ALA A 28 -7.18 -1.00 -6.54
C ALA A 28 -6.29 -2.24 -6.73
N HIS A 29 -6.77 -3.46 -6.44
CA HIS A 29 -5.98 -4.69 -6.61
C HIS A 29 -5.55 -4.95 -8.07
N SER A 30 -6.48 -4.83 -9.02
CA SER A 30 -6.19 -5.01 -10.44
C SER A 30 -5.31 -3.88 -10.98
N GLU A 31 -5.54 -2.65 -10.52
CA GLU A 31 -4.73 -1.49 -10.90
C GLU A 31 -3.29 -1.58 -10.35
N LEU A 32 -3.11 -2.11 -9.14
CA LEU A 32 -1.80 -2.38 -8.56
C LEU A 32 -1.06 -3.49 -9.31
N ASN A 33 -1.75 -4.56 -9.73
CA ASN A 33 -1.15 -5.58 -10.60
C ASN A 33 -0.66 -4.96 -11.92
N ALA A 34 -1.48 -4.12 -12.56
CA ALA A 34 -1.11 -3.43 -13.80
C ALA A 34 0.07 -2.48 -13.60
N LEU A 35 0.06 -1.71 -12.51
CA LEU A 35 1.17 -0.81 -12.13
C LEU A 35 2.48 -1.60 -11.93
N HIS A 36 2.41 -2.71 -11.19
CA HIS A 36 3.58 -3.54 -10.94
C HIS A 36 4.12 -4.13 -12.24
N GLU A 37 3.26 -4.67 -13.10
CA GLU A 37 3.68 -5.23 -14.39
C GLU A 37 4.38 -4.17 -15.27
N GLU A 38 3.83 -2.96 -15.33
CA GLU A 38 4.38 -1.86 -16.12
C GLU A 38 5.77 -1.41 -15.63
N LEU A 39 5.94 -1.28 -14.31
CA LEU A 39 7.12 -0.63 -13.72
C LEU A 39 8.18 -1.62 -13.23
N LYS A 40 7.86 -2.91 -13.10
CA LYS A 40 8.82 -3.95 -12.70
C LYS A 40 10.08 -3.99 -13.56
N PRO A 41 10.04 -3.84 -14.90
CA PRO A 41 11.25 -3.74 -15.72
C PRO A 41 12.14 -2.53 -15.38
N LEU A 42 11.59 -1.52 -14.72
CA LEU A 42 12.27 -0.31 -14.27
C LEU A 42 12.72 -0.42 -12.80
N GLY A 43 12.85 -1.64 -12.26
CA GLY A 43 13.31 -1.87 -10.90
C GLY A 43 12.29 -1.54 -9.80
N PHE A 44 11.02 -1.34 -10.14
CA PHE A 44 9.97 -1.10 -9.14
C PHE A 44 9.34 -2.41 -8.64
N THR A 45 8.97 -2.46 -7.36
CA THR A 45 8.16 -3.56 -6.81
C THR A 45 7.01 -3.03 -5.95
N ILE A 46 5.97 -3.82 -5.79
CA ILE A 46 4.91 -3.60 -4.80
C ILE A 46 5.07 -4.61 -3.67
N VAL A 47 4.73 -4.18 -2.46
CA VAL A 47 4.56 -5.05 -1.28
C VAL A 47 3.24 -4.72 -0.59
N GLY A 48 2.41 -5.72 -0.37
CA GLY A 48 1.13 -5.58 0.31
C GLY A 48 1.21 -6.04 1.76
N PHE A 49 0.58 -5.28 2.65
CA PHE A 49 0.45 -5.60 4.07
C PHE A 49 -1.04 -5.67 4.42
N PRO A 50 -1.62 -6.88 4.49
CA PRO A 50 -3.00 -7.04 4.92
C PRO A 50 -3.21 -6.46 6.33
N CYS A 51 -4.32 -5.77 6.56
CA CYS A 51 -4.61 -5.10 7.83
C CYS A 51 -6.10 -5.09 8.13
N ASN A 52 -6.48 -5.43 9.37
CA ASN A 52 -7.89 -5.48 9.78
C ASN A 52 -8.33 -4.30 10.66
N GLN A 53 -7.53 -3.25 10.75
CA GLN A 53 -7.77 -2.12 11.66
C GLN A 53 -8.80 -1.11 11.13
N PHE A 54 -9.16 -1.19 9.86
CA PHE A 54 -10.08 -0.26 9.18
C PHE A 54 -11.35 -1.01 8.80
N GLY A 55 -12.47 -0.66 9.45
CA GLY A 55 -13.79 -1.26 9.16
C GLY A 55 -13.90 -2.78 9.41
N LYS A 56 -12.85 -3.44 9.94
CA LYS A 56 -12.70 -4.90 10.02
C LYS A 56 -12.86 -5.62 8.67
N GLN A 57 -12.33 -5.01 7.62
CA GLN A 57 -12.54 -5.46 6.25
C GLN A 57 -11.63 -6.64 5.83
N GLU A 58 -10.58 -6.94 6.61
CA GLU A 58 -9.68 -8.09 6.39
C GLU A 58 -9.83 -9.16 7.51
N PRO A 59 -11.02 -9.79 7.66
CA PRO A 59 -11.29 -10.70 8.77
C PRO A 59 -10.53 -12.03 8.67
N GLY A 60 -10.21 -12.48 7.45
CA GLY A 60 -9.60 -13.79 7.17
C GLY A 60 -8.21 -13.98 7.78
N GLN A 61 -7.85 -15.19 8.16
CA GLN A 61 -6.51 -15.55 8.59
C GLN A 61 -5.51 -15.47 7.43
N ASN A 62 -4.20 -15.41 7.72
CA ASN A 62 -3.15 -15.30 6.68
C ASN A 62 -3.27 -16.30 5.52
N HIS A 63 -3.73 -17.53 5.81
CA HIS A 63 -3.90 -18.58 4.81
C HIS A 63 -5.20 -18.44 3.98
N GLU A 64 -6.13 -17.58 4.40
CA GLU A 64 -7.42 -17.33 3.76
C GLU A 64 -7.39 -16.13 2.81
N ILE A 65 -6.43 -15.21 2.97
CA ILE A 65 -6.34 -13.95 2.20
C ILE A 65 -6.19 -14.23 0.70
N LEU A 66 -5.20 -15.04 0.28
CA LEU A 66 -5.02 -15.37 -1.14
C LEU A 66 -6.24 -16.10 -1.74
N PRO A 67 -6.83 -17.10 -1.07
CA PRO A 67 -8.12 -17.65 -1.48
C PRO A 67 -9.25 -16.61 -1.58
N GLY A 68 -9.34 -15.66 -0.64
CA GLY A 68 -10.30 -14.56 -0.63
C GLY A 68 -10.17 -13.69 -1.88
N LEU A 69 -8.97 -13.19 -2.13
CA LEU A 69 -8.61 -12.44 -3.35
C LEU A 69 -8.97 -13.20 -4.63
N ARG A 70 -8.70 -14.51 -4.66
CA ARG A 70 -8.88 -15.34 -5.86
C ARG A 70 -10.33 -15.72 -6.16
N HIS A 71 -11.11 -16.00 -5.12
CA HIS A 71 -12.42 -16.64 -5.25
C HIS A 71 -13.58 -15.77 -4.80
N VAL A 72 -13.34 -14.78 -3.94
CA VAL A 72 -14.39 -13.96 -3.33
C VAL A 72 -14.35 -12.54 -3.88
N ARG A 73 -13.27 -11.80 -3.60
CA ARG A 73 -13.11 -10.42 -4.04
C ARG A 73 -11.62 -10.07 -4.06
N PRO A 74 -11.03 -9.67 -5.20
CA PRO A 74 -11.64 -9.46 -6.53
C PRO A 74 -12.38 -10.66 -7.13
N GLY A 75 -12.02 -11.89 -6.77
CA GLY A 75 -12.59 -13.08 -7.36
C GLY A 75 -12.07 -13.32 -8.79
N ASN A 76 -12.81 -14.09 -9.59
CA ASN A 76 -12.51 -14.36 -11.00
C ASN A 76 -11.09 -14.91 -11.27
N GLY A 77 -10.52 -15.62 -10.30
CA GLY A 77 -9.18 -16.17 -10.43
C GLY A 77 -8.06 -15.13 -10.30
N PHE A 78 -8.37 -13.94 -9.77
CA PHE A 78 -7.36 -12.91 -9.50
C PHE A 78 -6.24 -13.45 -8.60
N VAL A 79 -5.01 -13.07 -8.91
CA VAL A 79 -3.84 -13.37 -8.10
C VAL A 79 -2.95 -12.11 -8.11
N PRO A 80 -2.57 -11.58 -6.94
CA PRO A 80 -1.58 -10.51 -6.86
C PRO A 80 -0.28 -10.93 -7.55
N ASN A 81 0.27 -10.08 -8.41
CA ASN A 81 1.57 -10.35 -9.05
C ASN A 81 2.74 -9.78 -8.23
N PHE A 82 2.50 -9.40 -6.98
CA PHE A 82 3.45 -8.81 -6.04
C PHE A 82 3.40 -9.51 -4.68
N LEU A 83 4.39 -9.24 -3.82
CA LEU A 83 4.53 -9.91 -2.52
C LEU A 83 3.46 -9.43 -1.54
N LEU A 84 2.78 -10.36 -0.88
CA LEU A 84 1.96 -10.10 0.30
C LEU A 84 2.68 -10.61 1.54
N PHE A 85 2.70 -9.79 2.58
CA PHE A 85 3.18 -10.15 3.90
C PHE A 85 2.05 -10.73 4.77
N ASN A 86 2.42 -11.21 5.95
CA ASN A 86 1.43 -11.59 6.96
C ASN A 86 0.63 -10.36 7.40
N LYS A 87 -0.65 -10.60 7.70
CA LYS A 87 -1.55 -9.64 8.31
C LYS A 87 -0.99 -9.14 9.64
N GLY A 88 -1.10 -7.85 9.87
CA GLY A 88 -0.69 -7.23 11.13
C GLY A 88 -1.19 -5.79 11.24
N ASP A 89 -0.93 -5.19 12.39
CA ASP A 89 -1.33 -3.82 12.68
C ASP A 89 -0.39 -2.82 11.98
N VAL A 90 -0.94 -1.71 11.55
CA VAL A 90 -0.23 -0.60 10.89
C VAL A 90 -0.29 0.70 11.70
N ASN A 91 -1.20 0.75 12.68
CA ASN A 91 -1.40 1.84 13.61
C ASN A 91 -1.49 1.33 15.07
N GLY A 92 -1.37 2.26 16.01
CA GLY A 92 -1.57 2.02 17.44
C GLY A 92 -0.39 1.31 18.12
N LYS A 93 -0.64 0.81 19.33
CA LYS A 93 0.39 0.25 20.21
C LYS A 93 1.16 -0.94 19.62
N TYR A 94 0.53 -1.71 18.73
CA TYR A 94 1.09 -2.95 18.19
C TYR A 94 1.42 -2.85 16.69
N GLU A 95 1.51 -1.63 16.15
CA GLU A 95 1.91 -1.43 14.76
C GLU A 95 3.26 -2.09 14.45
N GLN A 96 3.38 -2.65 13.24
CA GLN A 96 4.63 -3.21 12.77
C GLN A 96 5.68 -2.10 12.60
N ASP A 97 6.93 -2.38 12.98
CA ASP A 97 8.04 -1.41 12.95
C ASP A 97 8.23 -0.75 11.56
N VAL A 98 7.93 -1.48 10.49
CA VAL A 98 7.96 -0.95 9.12
C VAL A 98 7.00 0.24 8.96
N PHE A 99 5.82 0.19 9.56
CA PHE A 99 4.86 1.30 9.49
C PHE A 99 5.22 2.44 10.44
N THR A 100 5.84 2.17 11.59
CA THR A 100 6.44 3.25 12.39
C THR A 100 7.48 4.01 11.57
N PHE A 101 8.36 3.29 10.87
CA PHE A 101 9.38 3.86 9.98
C PHE A 101 8.77 4.66 8.82
N LEU A 102 7.82 4.07 8.09
CA LEU A 102 7.17 4.71 6.93
C LEU A 102 6.40 5.97 7.34
N LYS A 103 5.61 5.91 8.41
CA LYS A 103 4.85 7.07 8.93
C LYS A 103 5.77 8.18 9.44
N GLY A 104 6.92 7.84 10.01
CA GLY A 104 7.92 8.82 10.45
C GLY A 104 8.70 9.48 9.30
N GLY A 105 8.81 8.82 8.15
CA GLY A 105 9.56 9.31 6.99
C GLY A 105 8.79 10.20 6.04
N CYS A 106 7.47 10.36 6.20
CA CYS A 106 6.62 11.16 5.33
C CYS A 106 5.58 11.96 6.12
N PRO A 107 5.28 13.22 5.75
CA PRO A 107 4.19 13.97 6.36
C PRO A 107 2.86 13.21 6.30
N PRO A 108 1.95 13.42 7.27
CA PRO A 108 0.60 12.87 7.22
C PRO A 108 -0.14 13.35 5.96
N VAL A 109 -0.99 12.49 5.41
CA VAL A 109 -1.79 12.79 4.19
C VAL A 109 -3.13 13.48 4.49
N GLY A 110 -3.35 13.86 5.74
CA GLY A 110 -4.54 14.54 6.25
C GLY A 110 -4.55 14.57 7.78
N GLU A 111 -5.30 15.52 8.35
CA GLU A 111 -5.46 15.64 9.80
C GLU A 111 -6.69 14.89 10.31
N ASP A 112 -7.72 14.74 9.47
CA ASP A 112 -8.98 14.10 9.80
C ASP A 112 -8.95 12.58 9.55
N PHE A 113 -9.66 11.85 10.42
CA PHE A 113 -9.89 10.41 10.30
C PHE A 113 -11.32 10.08 9.86
N GLY A 114 -12.21 11.07 9.78
CA GLY A 114 -13.61 10.86 9.52
C GLY A 114 -14.28 10.13 10.68
N ASN A 115 -15.03 9.06 10.39
CA ASN A 115 -15.73 8.30 11.42
C ASN A 115 -14.79 7.37 12.20
N THR A 116 -14.46 7.75 13.44
CA THR A 116 -13.56 6.97 14.32
C THR A 116 -14.17 5.66 14.83
N ASP A 117 -15.50 5.47 14.77
CA ASP A 117 -16.14 4.20 15.20
C ASP A 117 -15.75 3.01 14.32
N ARG A 118 -15.15 3.28 13.16
CA ARG A 118 -14.68 2.28 12.21
C ARG A 118 -13.17 2.00 12.32
N LEU A 119 -12.51 2.58 13.32
CA LEU A 119 -11.08 2.53 13.51
C LEU A 119 -10.77 1.69 14.75
N PHE A 120 -10.01 0.62 14.56
CA PHE A 120 -9.82 -0.42 15.58
C PHE A 120 -8.37 -0.42 16.11
N TRP A 121 -7.88 0.72 16.58
CA TRP A 121 -6.59 0.84 17.23
C TRP A 121 -6.55 1.99 18.24
N GLU A 122 -5.58 1.94 19.16
CA GLU A 122 -5.30 3.01 20.12
C GLU A 122 -3.79 3.07 20.41
N PRO A 123 -3.22 4.25 20.74
CA PRO A 123 -3.84 5.56 20.64
C PRO A 123 -3.90 6.06 19.19
N LEU A 124 -4.90 6.90 18.87
CA LEU A 124 -4.95 7.66 17.61
C LEU A 124 -3.86 8.75 17.57
N LYS A 125 -3.11 8.83 16.47
CA LYS A 125 -2.05 9.85 16.23
C LYS A 125 -2.24 10.51 14.88
N ILE A 126 -1.97 11.81 14.76
CA ILE A 126 -2.10 12.57 13.48
C ILE A 126 -1.39 11.86 12.31
N GLY A 127 -0.24 11.24 12.56
CA GLY A 127 0.55 10.54 11.53
C GLY A 127 0.03 9.16 11.11
N ASP A 128 -0.99 8.61 11.79
CA ASP A 128 -1.55 7.30 11.48
C ASP A 128 -2.09 7.20 10.06
N ILE A 129 -2.03 5.99 9.51
CA ILE A 129 -2.67 5.64 8.25
C ILE A 129 -4.17 5.86 8.38
N LYS A 130 -4.76 6.50 7.38
CA LYS A 130 -6.15 6.96 7.42
C LYS A 130 -7.14 5.86 7.07
N TRP A 131 -6.82 5.03 6.10
CA TRP A 131 -7.69 3.94 5.64
C TRP A 131 -6.91 2.89 4.83
N ASN A 132 -7.60 1.83 4.40
CA ASN A 132 -7.10 0.87 3.44
C ASN A 132 -6.64 1.57 2.15
N PHE A 133 -5.63 0.99 1.50
CA PHE A 133 -4.96 1.51 0.30
C PHE A 133 -4.26 2.87 0.46
N GLU A 134 -3.87 3.28 1.67
CA GLU A 134 -2.82 4.30 1.79
C GLU A 134 -1.49 3.75 1.27
N LYS A 135 -0.70 4.59 0.59
CA LYS A 135 0.47 4.13 -0.18
C LYS A 135 1.71 4.91 0.23
N PHE A 136 2.85 4.25 0.34
CA PHE A 136 4.16 4.87 0.53
C PHE A 136 5.09 4.50 -0.61
N LEU A 137 5.94 5.41 -1.08
CA LEU A 137 7.06 5.10 -1.94
C LEU A 137 8.35 5.11 -1.13
N VAL A 138 9.13 4.05 -1.23
CA VAL A 138 10.48 3.95 -0.67
C VAL A 138 11.46 3.97 -1.84
N GLY A 139 12.47 4.84 -1.79
CA GLY A 139 13.53 4.91 -2.81
C GLY A 139 14.58 3.80 -2.66
N PRO A 140 15.58 3.74 -3.56
CA PRO A 140 16.58 2.68 -3.59
C PRO A 140 17.47 2.65 -2.34
N GLU A 141 17.65 3.80 -1.70
CA GLU A 141 18.39 3.95 -0.43
C GLU A 141 17.59 3.48 0.80
N GLY A 142 16.40 2.90 0.60
CA GLY A 142 15.53 2.44 1.69
C GLY A 142 14.80 3.58 2.43
N LYS A 143 14.83 4.82 1.91
CA LYS A 143 14.18 5.98 2.53
C LYS A 143 12.77 6.20 1.97
N PRO A 144 11.76 6.49 2.80
CA PRO A 144 10.45 6.94 2.32
C PRO A 144 10.60 8.28 1.59
N VAL A 145 10.01 8.39 0.40
CA VAL A 145 10.11 9.59 -0.45
C VAL A 145 8.76 10.23 -0.75
N MET A 146 7.67 9.45 -0.76
CA MET A 146 6.32 9.94 -1.03
C MET A 146 5.28 9.12 -0.24
N ARG A 147 4.14 9.74 0.05
CA ARG A 147 2.99 9.12 0.72
C ARG A 147 1.71 9.65 0.06
N TRP A 148 0.78 8.75 -0.28
CA TRP A 148 -0.47 9.11 -0.94
C TRP A 148 -1.67 8.71 -0.10
N HIS A 149 -2.64 9.62 0.00
CA HIS A 149 -3.93 9.38 0.63
C HIS A 149 -4.66 8.19 -0.05
N PRO A 150 -5.46 7.40 0.68
CA PRO A 150 -6.27 6.31 0.14
C PRO A 150 -7.04 6.66 -1.14
N SER A 151 -7.62 7.87 -1.20
CA SER A 151 -8.43 8.35 -2.32
C SER A 151 -7.63 8.76 -3.57
N VAL A 152 -6.30 8.73 -3.53
CA VAL A 152 -5.48 9.02 -4.71
C VAL A 152 -5.53 7.83 -5.67
N ASN A 153 -6.00 8.10 -6.90
CA ASN A 153 -6.08 7.13 -7.98
C ASN A 153 -4.71 6.54 -8.33
N VAL A 154 -4.67 5.25 -8.67
CA VAL A 154 -3.43 4.55 -9.04
C VAL A 154 -2.77 5.16 -10.28
N SER A 155 -3.53 5.80 -11.18
CA SER A 155 -2.97 6.53 -12.33
C SER A 155 -2.13 7.75 -11.93
N THR A 156 -2.51 8.46 -10.87
CA THR A 156 -1.71 9.56 -10.30
C THR A 156 -0.45 9.00 -9.65
N VAL A 157 -0.59 7.95 -8.83
CA VAL A 157 0.55 7.24 -8.20
C VAL A 157 1.54 6.75 -9.26
N ARG A 158 1.06 6.15 -10.36
CA ARG A 158 1.88 5.74 -11.50
C ARG A 158 2.68 6.90 -12.07
N THR A 159 2.04 8.04 -12.30
CA THR A 159 2.68 9.23 -12.87
C THR A 159 3.79 9.73 -11.96
N ASP A 160 3.53 9.80 -10.65
CA ASP A 160 4.50 10.25 -9.65
C ASP A 160 5.71 9.31 -9.56
N ILE A 161 5.47 7.99 -9.55
CA ILE A 161 6.56 6.99 -9.54
C ILE A 161 7.40 7.07 -10.81
N ARG A 162 6.77 7.18 -11.99
CA ARG A 162 7.51 7.35 -13.26
C ARG A 162 8.38 8.60 -13.24
N ASN A 163 7.85 9.70 -12.71
CA ASN A 163 8.60 10.95 -12.57
C ASN A 163 9.77 10.81 -11.58
N PHE A 164 9.57 10.07 -10.48
CA PHE A 164 10.64 9.78 -9.52
C PHE A 164 11.75 8.94 -10.16
N LEU A 165 11.40 7.83 -10.82
CA LEU A 165 12.36 6.95 -11.50
C LEU A 165 13.11 7.68 -12.62
N LEU A 166 12.42 8.51 -13.42
CA LEU A 166 13.06 9.31 -14.46
C LEU A 166 14.10 10.26 -13.87
N LYS A 167 13.77 10.95 -12.77
CA LYS A 167 14.71 11.85 -12.07
C LYS A 167 15.92 11.07 -11.54
N LEU A 168 15.69 9.92 -10.91
CA LEU A 168 16.72 9.05 -10.38
C LEU A 168 17.70 8.63 -11.50
N TYR A 169 17.19 8.05 -12.59
CA TYR A 169 18.04 7.61 -13.70
C TYR A 169 18.73 8.76 -14.44
N THR A 170 18.09 9.92 -14.51
CA THR A 170 18.74 11.11 -15.08
C THR A 170 19.91 11.56 -14.21
N GLN A 171 19.74 11.57 -12.88
CA GLN A 171 20.83 11.90 -11.96
C GLN A 171 21.98 10.90 -12.05
N ASP A 172 21.68 9.60 -12.11
CA ASP A 172 22.69 8.55 -12.26
C ASP A 172 23.49 8.65 -13.58
N LEU A 173 22.88 9.17 -14.65
CA LEU A 173 23.56 9.36 -15.94
C LEU A 173 24.50 10.57 -15.97
N PHE A 174 24.26 11.57 -15.11
CA PHE A 174 25.02 12.83 -15.10
C PHE A 174 25.94 13.00 -13.88
N ASN A 175 25.94 12.03 -12.96
CA ASN A 175 26.89 11.89 -11.85
C ASN A 175 27.99 10.89 -12.21
#